data_AF-A0A8I1Q442-F1
#
_entry.id   AF-A0A8I1Q442-F1
#
_cell.length_a   1.000
_cell.length_b   1.000
_cell.length_c   1.000
_cell.angle_alpha   90.00
_cell.angle_beta   90.00
_cell.angle_gamma   90.00
#
_symmetry.space_group_name_H-M   'P 1'
#
loop_
_entity.id
_entity.type
_entity.pdbx_description
1 polymer ?
#
loop_
_entity_poly.entity_id
_entity_poly.type
_entity_poly.pdbx_seq_one_letter_code
_entity_poly.pdbx_strand_id
1 'polypeptide(L)'
;MPPLVEPVAALSDAERARTARHAPLRGLGETGQRRLAAARVAVIGAGGLGSPVILALSAAGVGTLTVIDDDVVDASNLQRQVLHRHADVGSDKVASAVRAAADLSPETTVIAVRERLTADNAQRLLAGADIVVDGSDSFATRGLVAAATEALGVPLVWGVLQEFHAQVTVFWNAPPTGVPAVRLSDLHPPDAVGEPPSCAVVGVLGALCLQVGGLMAIETIKLIAGLGEPLLGRVVVIDALTGTQREVPLAAADAAPVTAAPMAAAAPPEIAELTAGEMLAAQEAGATLLDVREPWETASGVVAGSVVIPLGDFLDDPGLLDEHRDDDGPVVVICAHGIRARTAAEVLQTRGIDASILTGGLAQWQRA
;
A
#
# COMPACT_ATOMS: atom_id res chain seq x y z
N MET A 1 -13.95 19.01 -12.35
CA MET A 1 -13.40 19.75 -11.19
C MET A 1 -12.54 20.90 -11.71
N PRO A 2 -12.53 22.10 -11.10
CA PRO A 2 -11.57 23.13 -11.48
C PRO A 2 -10.12 22.65 -11.25
N PRO A 3 -9.14 23.19 -11.97
CA PRO A 3 -7.72 22.89 -11.73
C PRO A 3 -7.30 23.39 -10.34
N LEU A 4 -6.41 22.65 -9.68
CA LEU A 4 -5.81 23.09 -8.41
C LEU A 4 -4.80 24.21 -8.59
N VAL A 5 -4.09 24.21 -9.73
CA VAL A 5 -2.90 25.04 -9.92
C VAL A 5 -3.10 25.97 -11.11
N GLU A 6 -2.70 27.24 -10.95
CA GLU A 6 -2.65 28.20 -12.05
C GLU A 6 -1.36 28.02 -12.89
N PRO A 7 -1.41 28.23 -14.21
CA PRO A 7 -0.28 27.94 -15.08
C PRO A 7 0.87 28.95 -14.90
N VAL A 8 2.12 28.49 -14.96
CA VAL A 8 3.29 29.38 -15.15
C VAL A 8 3.14 30.18 -16.43
N ALA A 9 3.83 31.32 -16.62
CA ALA A 9 3.64 32.19 -17.81
C ALA A 9 3.97 31.51 -19.16
N ALA A 10 5.01 30.68 -19.20
CA ALA A 10 5.42 29.92 -20.37
C ALA A 10 6.27 28.72 -19.94
N LEU A 11 6.30 27.67 -20.76
CA LEU A 11 7.26 26.57 -20.65
C LEU A 11 8.59 26.96 -21.31
N SER A 12 9.66 26.23 -21.01
CA SER A 12 10.87 26.26 -21.83
C SER A 12 10.62 25.58 -23.20
N ASP A 13 11.50 25.79 -24.18
CA ASP A 13 11.45 25.05 -25.45
C ASP A 13 11.77 23.57 -25.26
N ALA A 14 12.68 23.25 -24.34
CA ALA A 14 13.07 21.87 -24.03
C ALA A 14 11.89 21.10 -23.44
N GLU A 15 11.17 21.70 -22.50
CA GLU A 15 10.00 21.10 -21.87
C GLU A 15 8.85 20.93 -22.86
N ARG A 16 8.57 21.96 -23.68
CA ARG A 16 7.58 21.85 -24.77
C ARG A 16 7.90 20.68 -25.70
N ALA A 17 9.16 20.49 -26.07
CA ALA A 17 9.58 19.40 -26.95
C ALA A 17 9.43 18.03 -26.26
N ARG A 18 9.85 17.91 -25.00
CA ARG A 18 9.78 16.67 -24.21
C ARG A 18 8.33 16.21 -24.01
N THR A 19 7.43 17.15 -23.70
CA THR A 19 6.02 16.85 -23.43
C THR A 19 5.13 17.09 -24.65
N ALA A 20 5.68 17.11 -25.87
CA ALA A 20 4.93 17.39 -27.09
C ALA A 20 3.74 16.42 -27.32
N ARG A 21 3.80 15.22 -26.76
CA ARG A 21 2.70 14.22 -26.83
C ARG A 21 1.52 14.56 -25.91
N HIS A 22 1.67 15.49 -24.98
CA HIS A 22 0.57 16.00 -24.15
C HIS A 22 -0.25 17.08 -24.86
N ALA A 23 0.36 17.84 -25.78
CA ALA A 23 -0.31 18.92 -26.51
C ALA A 23 -1.63 18.53 -27.20
N PRO A 24 -1.75 17.38 -27.89
CA PRO A 24 -3.02 16.98 -28.51
C PRO A 24 -4.06 16.42 -27.52
N LEU A 25 -3.71 16.17 -26.25
CA LEU A 25 -4.65 15.62 -25.27
C LEU A 25 -5.67 16.70 -24.88
N ARG A 26 -6.93 16.46 -25.24
CA ARG A 26 -8.04 17.36 -24.92
C ARG A 26 -8.14 17.55 -23.40
N GLY A 27 -8.20 18.81 -22.98
CA GLY A 27 -8.27 19.21 -21.58
C GLY A 27 -6.90 19.50 -20.97
N LEU A 28 -5.85 18.74 -21.33
CA LEU A 28 -4.49 19.02 -20.88
C LEU A 28 -3.87 20.14 -21.74
N GLY A 29 -3.46 19.83 -22.97
CA GLY A 29 -2.86 20.80 -23.89
C GLY A 29 -1.69 21.60 -23.27
N GLU A 30 -1.40 22.76 -23.85
CA GLU A 30 -0.32 23.63 -23.34
C GLU A 30 -0.64 24.23 -21.97
N THR A 31 -1.88 24.67 -21.74
CA THR A 31 -2.27 25.26 -20.45
C THR A 31 -2.15 24.25 -19.31
N GLY A 32 -2.61 23.02 -19.49
CA GLY A 32 -2.48 21.97 -18.49
C GLY A 32 -1.04 21.59 -18.23
N GLN A 33 -0.19 21.54 -19.27
CA GLN A 33 1.24 21.33 -19.09
C GLN A 33 1.90 22.45 -18.27
N ARG A 34 1.51 23.72 -18.49
CA ARG A 34 1.97 24.85 -17.68
C ARG A 34 1.49 24.80 -16.23
N ARG A 35 0.35 24.14 -15.95
CA ARG A 35 -0.10 23.87 -14.58
C ARG A 35 0.73 22.78 -13.91
N LEU A 36 1.05 21.71 -14.64
CA LEU A 36 1.98 20.67 -14.15
C LEU A 36 3.33 21.30 -13.78
N ALA A 37 3.89 22.13 -14.68
CA ALA A 37 5.15 22.83 -14.41
C ALA A 37 5.08 23.83 -13.23
N ALA A 38 3.89 24.31 -12.87
CA ALA A 38 3.69 25.19 -11.71
C ALA A 38 3.51 24.42 -10.39
N ALA A 39 3.13 23.15 -10.46
CA ALA A 39 2.63 22.39 -9.32
C ALA A 39 3.73 21.96 -8.35
N ARG A 40 3.37 21.95 -7.06
CA ARG A 40 4.17 21.46 -5.94
C ARG A 40 3.46 20.26 -5.33
N VAL A 41 4.04 19.08 -5.49
CA VAL A 41 3.49 17.81 -5.00
C VAL A 41 4.36 17.30 -3.86
N ALA A 42 3.78 17.02 -2.70
CA ALA A 42 4.48 16.27 -1.65
C ALA A 42 4.19 14.77 -1.83
N VAL A 43 5.24 13.95 -1.88
CA VAL A 43 5.15 12.49 -2.00
C VAL A 43 5.71 11.85 -0.73
N ILE A 44 4.87 11.08 -0.04
CA ILE A 44 5.22 10.39 1.21
C ILE A 44 5.64 8.97 0.88
N GLY A 45 6.90 8.67 1.17
CA GLY A 45 7.54 7.42 0.82
C GLY A 45 8.03 7.41 -0.63
N ALA A 46 9.27 6.94 -0.82
CA ALA A 46 9.87 6.60 -2.11
C ALA A 46 9.85 5.08 -2.35
N GLY A 47 9.00 4.35 -1.61
CA GLY A 47 8.86 2.90 -1.66
C GLY A 47 8.08 2.37 -2.86
N GLY A 48 7.34 1.27 -2.68
CA GLY A 48 6.68 0.56 -3.77
C GLY A 48 5.68 1.41 -4.56
N LEU A 49 4.84 2.17 -3.87
CA LEU A 49 3.87 3.08 -4.49
C LEU A 49 4.48 4.43 -4.87
N GLY A 50 5.33 4.98 -4.00
CA GLY A 50 6.00 6.26 -4.25
C GLY A 50 6.94 6.24 -5.45
N SER A 51 7.64 5.12 -5.68
CA SER A 51 8.55 4.93 -6.82
C SER A 51 7.90 5.26 -8.19
N PRO A 52 6.85 4.54 -8.63
CA PRO A 52 6.14 4.85 -9.87
C PRO A 52 5.49 6.24 -9.88
N VAL A 53 5.00 6.75 -8.74
CA VAL A 53 4.46 8.11 -8.64
C VAL A 53 5.54 9.15 -9.00
N ILE A 54 6.71 9.07 -8.37
CA ILE A 54 7.82 10.01 -8.58
C ILE A 54 8.29 9.96 -10.04
N LEU A 55 8.45 8.75 -10.60
CA LEU A 55 8.82 8.56 -12.01
C LEU A 55 7.78 9.19 -12.94
N ALA A 56 6.49 8.88 -12.75
CA ALA A 56 5.42 9.33 -13.62
C ALA A 56 5.23 10.86 -13.55
N LEU A 57 5.24 11.45 -12.35
CA LEU A 57 5.07 12.89 -12.18
C LEU A 57 6.28 13.68 -12.70
N SER A 58 7.50 13.18 -12.51
CA SER A 58 8.71 13.78 -13.11
C SER A 58 8.66 13.73 -14.63
N ALA A 59 8.35 12.56 -15.20
CA ALA A 59 8.18 12.39 -16.64
C ALA A 59 7.06 13.27 -17.21
N ALA A 60 5.99 13.50 -16.44
CA ALA A 60 4.88 14.35 -16.84
C ALA A 60 5.20 15.86 -16.79
N GLY A 61 6.32 16.26 -16.19
CA GLY A 61 6.72 17.66 -16.08
C GLY A 61 6.11 18.40 -14.90
N VAL A 62 5.87 17.70 -13.78
CA VAL A 62 5.55 18.38 -12.52
C VAL A 62 6.73 19.24 -12.08
N GLY A 63 6.47 20.49 -11.70
CA GLY A 63 7.50 21.48 -11.40
C GLY A 63 8.32 21.15 -10.16
N THR A 64 7.67 20.82 -9.05
CA THR A 64 8.35 20.50 -7.79
C THR A 64 7.77 19.25 -7.13
N LEU A 65 8.66 18.32 -6.76
CA LEU A 65 8.33 17.15 -5.95
C LEU A 65 9.07 17.24 -4.61
N THR A 66 8.35 17.35 -3.50
CA THR A 66 8.93 17.17 -2.16
C THR A 66 8.81 15.70 -1.80
N VAL A 67 9.92 14.97 -1.76
CA VAL A 67 9.94 13.53 -1.48
C VAL A 67 10.41 13.30 -0.05
N ILE A 68 9.54 12.74 0.78
CA ILE A 68 9.77 12.53 2.22
C ILE A 68 9.91 11.03 2.48
N ASP A 69 11.11 10.58 2.85
CA ASP A 69 11.41 9.18 3.18
C ASP A 69 12.70 9.13 4.05
N ASP A 70 12.67 8.41 5.17
CA ASP A 70 13.79 8.28 6.10
C ASP A 70 14.68 7.04 5.83
N ASP A 71 14.28 6.14 4.93
CA ASP A 71 14.96 4.89 4.71
C ASP A 71 16.15 5.01 3.74
N VAL A 72 16.89 3.90 3.65
CA VAL A 72 17.89 3.63 2.61
C VAL A 72 17.37 2.62 1.60
N VAL A 73 17.98 2.58 0.42
CA VAL A 73 17.68 1.57 -0.61
C VAL A 73 18.20 0.21 -0.15
N ASP A 74 17.33 -0.80 -0.19
CA ASP A 74 17.66 -2.19 0.14
C ASP A 74 17.40 -3.12 -1.07
N ALA A 75 18.30 -4.09 -1.27
CA ALA A 75 18.23 -5.02 -2.39
C ALA A 75 16.93 -5.84 -2.41
N SER A 76 16.42 -6.24 -1.24
CA SER A 76 15.16 -7.00 -1.11
C SER A 76 13.92 -6.21 -1.58
N ASN A 77 14.04 -4.89 -1.65
CA ASN A 77 12.96 -4.00 -2.03
C ASN A 77 12.94 -3.68 -3.53
N LEU A 78 14.01 -3.99 -4.27
CA LEU A 78 14.15 -3.64 -5.69
C LEU A 78 13.10 -4.31 -6.60
N GLN A 79 12.52 -5.45 -6.17
CA GLN A 79 11.46 -6.13 -6.92
C GLN A 79 10.19 -5.27 -7.09
N ARG A 80 9.98 -4.27 -6.22
CA ARG A 80 8.81 -3.38 -6.24
C ARG A 80 9.13 -1.88 -6.24
N GLN A 81 10.34 -1.48 -5.86
CA GLN A 81 10.76 -0.08 -5.77
C GLN A 81 11.54 0.35 -7.03
N VAL A 82 10.82 0.44 -8.15
CA VAL A 82 11.41 0.60 -9.49
C VAL A 82 12.15 1.93 -9.74
N LEU A 83 12.03 2.89 -8.83
CA LEU A 83 12.79 4.16 -8.86
C LEU A 83 14.27 3.92 -8.56
N HIS A 84 14.56 2.90 -7.75
CA HIS A 84 15.89 2.58 -7.26
C HIS A 84 16.57 1.55 -8.16
N ARG A 85 17.88 1.69 -8.30
CA ARG A 85 18.71 0.76 -9.07
C ARG A 85 19.50 -0.10 -8.09
N HIS A 86 19.98 -1.24 -8.57
CA HIS A 86 20.91 -2.07 -7.82
C HIS A 86 22.19 -1.31 -7.39
N ALA A 87 22.63 -0.33 -8.20
CA ALA A 87 23.77 0.53 -7.87
C ALA A 87 23.51 1.51 -6.72
N ASP A 88 22.25 1.69 -6.31
CA ASP A 88 21.86 2.65 -5.28
C ASP A 88 21.71 2.00 -3.90
N VAL A 89 21.90 0.67 -3.78
CA VAL A 89 21.77 -0.05 -2.51
C VAL A 89 22.68 0.57 -1.43
N GLY A 90 22.11 0.84 -0.27
CA GLY A 90 22.78 1.51 0.86
C GLY A 90 22.74 3.04 0.82
N SER A 91 22.31 3.66 -0.29
CA SER A 91 22.10 5.11 -0.36
C SER A 91 20.71 5.52 0.13
N ASP A 92 20.55 6.79 0.49
CA ASP A 92 19.25 7.34 0.91
C ASP A 92 18.23 7.23 -0.22
N LYS A 93 17.00 6.75 0.07
CA LYS A 93 15.97 6.63 -0.97
C LYS A 93 15.64 7.98 -1.60
N VAL A 94 15.61 9.05 -0.82
CA VAL A 94 15.38 10.42 -1.32
C VAL A 94 16.49 10.91 -2.25
N ALA A 95 17.75 10.51 -2.04
CA ALA A 95 18.83 10.82 -2.96
C ALA A 95 18.66 10.07 -4.29
N SER A 96 18.22 8.81 -4.22
CA SER A 96 17.86 8.05 -5.41
C SER A 96 16.69 8.67 -6.18
N ALA A 97 15.71 9.26 -5.48
CA ALA A 97 14.58 9.96 -6.09
C ALA A 97 15.02 11.21 -6.85
N VAL A 98 15.91 12.03 -6.26
CA VAL A 98 16.48 13.22 -6.91
C VAL A 98 17.15 12.85 -8.23
N ARG A 99 18.01 11.81 -8.21
CA ARG A 99 18.69 11.36 -9.40
C ARG A 99 17.70 10.88 -10.48
N ALA A 100 16.78 9.99 -10.13
CA ALA A 100 15.85 9.42 -11.10
C ALA A 100 14.94 10.48 -11.74
N ALA A 101 14.52 11.49 -10.97
CA ALA A 101 13.76 12.61 -11.52
C ALA A 101 14.60 13.46 -12.49
N ALA A 102 15.86 13.77 -12.14
CA ALA A 102 16.76 14.53 -12.99
C ALA A 102 17.07 13.81 -14.32
N ASP A 103 17.18 12.48 -14.29
CA ASP A 103 17.38 11.63 -15.48
C ASP A 103 16.17 11.67 -16.44
N LEU A 104 14.95 11.89 -15.92
CA LEU A 104 13.71 11.96 -16.70
C LEU A 104 13.33 13.39 -17.13
N SER A 105 13.60 14.36 -16.26
CA SER A 105 13.09 15.72 -16.31
C SER A 105 14.05 16.69 -15.64
N PRO A 106 14.99 17.29 -16.38
CA PRO A 106 15.92 18.26 -15.81
C PRO A 106 15.24 19.51 -15.21
N GLU A 107 13.99 19.80 -15.59
CA GLU A 107 13.22 20.94 -15.08
C GLU A 107 12.38 20.61 -13.84
N THR A 108 12.15 19.32 -13.55
CA THR A 108 11.49 18.92 -12.30
C THR A 108 12.46 19.05 -11.14
N THR A 109 12.13 19.91 -10.19
CA THR A 109 12.92 20.07 -8.96
C THR A 109 12.47 19.07 -7.92
N VAL A 110 13.39 18.25 -7.40
CA VAL A 110 13.12 17.37 -6.26
C VAL A 110 13.72 17.95 -4.99
N ILE A 111 12.86 18.17 -3.99
CA ILE A 111 13.26 18.52 -2.63
C ILE A 111 13.31 17.23 -1.82
N ALA A 112 14.51 16.73 -1.56
CA ALA A 112 14.74 15.54 -0.75
C ALA A 112 14.63 15.85 0.75
N VAL A 113 13.71 15.17 1.43
CA VAL A 113 13.51 15.30 2.88
C VAL A 113 13.74 13.94 3.54
N ARG A 114 14.90 13.79 4.17
CA ARG A 114 15.25 12.59 4.95
C ARG A 114 14.79 12.74 6.41
N GLU A 115 13.48 12.77 6.60
CA GLU A 115 12.85 12.83 7.93
C GLU A 115 11.72 11.81 8.00
N ARG A 116 11.58 11.16 9.16
CA ARG A 116 10.39 10.38 9.48
C ARG A 116 9.23 11.34 9.74
N LEU A 117 8.08 11.08 9.15
CA LEU A 117 6.87 11.85 9.44
C LEU A 117 6.38 11.55 10.86
N THR A 118 6.09 12.60 11.62
CA THR A 118 5.54 12.57 12.98
C THR A 118 4.42 13.58 13.11
N ALA A 119 3.62 13.48 14.19
CA ALA A 119 2.58 14.47 14.46
C ALA A 119 3.12 15.90 14.56
N ASP A 120 4.34 16.07 15.08
CA ASP A 120 4.96 17.38 15.31
C ASP A 120 5.51 18.03 14.03
N ASN A 121 5.88 17.22 13.02
CA ASN A 121 6.50 17.75 11.79
C ASN A 121 5.59 17.67 10.55
N ALA A 122 4.53 16.85 10.55
CA ALA A 122 3.74 16.57 9.35
C ALA A 122 3.20 17.84 8.68
N GLN A 123 2.53 18.72 9.44
CA GLN A 123 2.00 19.97 8.88
C GLN A 123 3.08 20.88 8.29
N ARG A 124 4.24 20.99 8.97
CA ARG A 124 5.37 21.78 8.50
C ARG A 124 5.94 21.21 7.20
N LEU A 125 6.11 19.89 7.14
CA LEU A 125 6.71 19.20 5.98
C LEU A 125 5.80 19.24 4.75
N LEU A 126 4.48 19.26 4.94
CA LEU A 126 3.49 19.32 3.86
C LEU A 126 3.07 20.75 3.49
N ALA A 127 3.51 21.75 4.23
CA ALA A 127 3.13 23.14 4.00
C ALA A 127 3.55 23.62 2.60
N GLY A 128 2.61 24.25 1.88
CA GLY A 128 2.85 24.81 0.56
C GLY A 128 2.77 23.81 -0.60
N ALA A 129 2.47 22.54 -0.33
CA ALA A 129 2.06 21.59 -1.37
C ALA A 129 0.66 21.94 -1.89
N ASP A 130 0.46 21.82 -3.19
CA ASP A 130 -0.86 21.96 -3.80
C ASP A 130 -1.69 20.68 -3.62
N ILE A 131 -0.99 19.55 -3.50
CA ILE A 131 -1.53 18.20 -3.39
C ILE A 131 -0.51 17.27 -2.75
N VAL A 132 -0.99 16.31 -1.96
CA VAL A 132 -0.17 15.30 -1.30
C VAL A 132 -0.49 13.91 -1.86
N VAL A 133 0.54 13.09 -2.04
CA VAL A 133 0.42 11.71 -2.49
C VAL A 133 1.02 10.79 -1.42
N ASP A 134 0.20 9.94 -0.83
CA ASP A 134 0.63 9.01 0.22
C ASP A 134 0.91 7.62 -0.36
N GLY A 135 2.19 7.31 -0.50
CA GLY A 135 2.71 6.00 -0.88
C GLY A 135 3.32 5.23 0.30
N SER A 136 2.96 5.59 1.54
CA SER A 136 3.45 4.94 2.74
C SER A 136 2.82 3.56 2.99
N ASP A 137 3.59 2.69 3.64
CA ASP A 137 3.22 1.29 3.90
C ASP A 137 2.76 1.03 5.35
N SER A 138 2.56 2.09 6.15
CA SER A 138 2.09 1.97 7.53
C SER A 138 0.81 2.77 7.77
N PHE A 139 -0.12 2.20 8.56
CA PHE A 139 -1.34 2.90 8.97
C PHE A 139 -1.06 4.12 9.84
N ALA A 140 -0.03 4.05 10.70
CA ALA A 140 0.38 5.19 11.52
C ALA A 140 0.76 6.40 10.65
N THR A 141 1.59 6.20 9.62
CA THR A 141 1.95 7.28 8.68
C THR A 141 0.73 7.79 7.93
N ARG A 142 -0.14 6.90 7.44
CA ARG A 142 -1.38 7.28 6.72
C ARG A 142 -2.28 8.19 7.56
N GLY A 143 -2.46 7.87 8.84
CA GLY A 143 -3.23 8.70 9.77
C GLY A 143 -2.61 10.08 9.98
N LEU A 144 -1.27 10.16 10.12
CA LEU A 144 -0.55 11.42 10.25
C LEU A 144 -0.65 12.29 8.99
N VAL A 145 -0.50 11.69 7.80
CA VAL A 145 -0.63 12.39 6.52
C VAL A 145 -2.05 12.90 6.35
N ALA A 146 -3.06 12.05 6.56
CA ALA A 146 -4.46 12.43 6.47
C ALA A 146 -4.78 13.62 7.39
N ALA A 147 -4.44 13.53 8.68
CA ALA A 147 -4.66 14.61 9.63
C ALA A 147 -3.98 15.93 9.22
N ALA A 148 -2.73 15.86 8.71
CA ALA A 148 -2.01 17.03 8.26
C ALA A 148 -2.63 17.65 6.98
N THR A 149 -3.02 16.83 6.00
CA THR A 149 -3.70 17.30 4.79
C THR A 149 -5.05 17.93 5.08
N GLU A 150 -5.81 17.35 6.01
CA GLU A 150 -7.08 17.91 6.47
C GLU A 150 -6.90 19.27 7.15
N ALA A 151 -5.88 19.41 8.00
CA ALA A 151 -5.59 20.68 8.65
C ALA A 151 -5.14 21.76 7.66
N LEU A 152 -4.45 21.37 6.59
CA LEU A 152 -3.99 22.26 5.51
C LEU A 152 -5.07 22.53 4.46
N GLY A 153 -6.15 21.73 4.42
CA GLY A 153 -7.21 21.82 3.42
C GLY A 153 -6.78 21.38 2.02
N VAL A 154 -5.72 20.58 1.91
CA VAL A 154 -5.16 20.12 0.62
C VAL A 154 -5.65 18.71 0.29
N PRO A 155 -5.85 18.38 -1.00
CA PRO A 155 -6.23 17.03 -1.39
C PRO A 155 -5.11 16.02 -1.13
N LEU A 156 -5.53 14.81 -0.75
CA LEU A 156 -4.69 13.65 -0.51
C LEU A 156 -5.03 12.56 -1.53
N VAL A 157 -4.10 12.25 -2.42
CA VAL A 157 -4.15 11.06 -3.27
C VAL A 157 -3.59 9.90 -2.47
N TRP A 158 -4.42 8.89 -2.26
CA TRP A 158 -4.10 7.79 -1.37
C TRP A 158 -4.18 6.47 -2.12
N GLY A 159 -3.19 5.61 -1.88
CA GLY A 159 -3.18 4.27 -2.42
C GLY A 159 -2.62 3.29 -1.40
N VAL A 160 -3.17 2.08 -1.38
CA VAL A 160 -2.70 0.98 -0.54
C VAL A 160 -2.78 -0.32 -1.31
N LEU A 161 -2.00 -1.28 -0.88
CA LEU A 161 -2.03 -2.64 -1.39
C LEU A 161 -1.65 -3.63 -0.30
N GLN A 162 -2.05 -4.88 -0.51
CA GLN A 162 -1.69 -6.02 0.30
C GLN A 162 -1.84 -7.26 -0.60
N GLU A 163 -0.80 -8.11 -0.64
CA GLU A 163 -0.78 -9.30 -1.50
C GLU A 163 -1.04 -8.95 -2.99
N PHE A 164 -2.24 -9.29 -3.46
CA PHE A 164 -2.75 -9.12 -4.82
C PHE A 164 -3.89 -8.09 -4.92
N HIS A 165 -4.21 -7.40 -3.83
CA HIS A 165 -5.31 -6.45 -3.76
C HIS A 165 -4.80 -5.02 -3.56
N ALA A 166 -5.52 -4.05 -4.10
CA ALA A 166 -5.20 -2.64 -3.90
C ALA A 166 -6.45 -1.77 -3.82
N GLN A 167 -6.28 -0.60 -3.20
CA GLN A 167 -7.28 0.46 -3.17
C GLN A 167 -6.65 1.80 -3.53
N VAL A 168 -7.37 2.63 -4.29
CA VAL A 168 -6.97 4.00 -4.62
C VAL A 168 -8.16 4.93 -4.49
N THR A 169 -7.96 6.08 -3.87
CA THR A 169 -8.97 7.13 -3.76
C THR A 169 -8.32 8.51 -3.59
N VAL A 170 -9.14 9.55 -3.60
CA VAL A 170 -8.75 10.91 -3.23
C VAL A 170 -9.57 11.35 -2.03
N PHE A 171 -8.90 11.78 -0.97
CA PHE A 171 -9.52 12.44 0.17
C PHE A 171 -9.36 13.95 0.07
N TRP A 172 -10.41 14.69 0.41
CA TRP A 172 -10.35 16.14 0.48
C TRP A 172 -11.49 16.65 1.38
N ASN A 173 -11.13 17.27 2.50
CA ASN A 173 -12.09 17.80 3.48
C ASN A 173 -12.58 19.23 3.17
N ALA A 174 -11.90 19.93 2.27
CA ALA A 174 -12.24 21.29 1.83
C ALA A 174 -12.29 21.39 0.28
N PRO A 175 -13.07 20.53 -0.40
CA PRO A 175 -13.13 20.54 -1.86
C PRO A 175 -13.91 21.78 -2.37
N PRO A 176 -13.88 22.06 -3.68
CA PRO A 176 -14.66 23.12 -4.28
C PRO A 176 -16.16 22.98 -4.01
N THR A 177 -16.87 24.11 -3.97
CA THR A 177 -18.31 24.17 -3.69
C THR A 177 -19.11 23.18 -4.53
N GLY A 178 -19.98 22.41 -3.89
CA GLY A 178 -20.84 21.41 -4.53
C GLY A 178 -20.23 20.02 -4.68
N VAL A 179 -18.98 19.83 -4.25
CA VAL A 179 -18.33 18.52 -4.21
C VAL A 179 -18.37 17.98 -2.76
N PRO A 180 -18.85 16.75 -2.51
CA PRO A 180 -18.85 16.17 -1.18
C PRO A 180 -17.43 16.02 -0.62
N ALA A 181 -17.24 16.47 0.62
CA ALA A 181 -16.01 16.23 1.36
C ALA A 181 -15.95 14.76 1.81
N VAL A 182 -14.77 14.14 1.68
CA VAL A 182 -14.48 12.80 2.20
C VAL A 182 -13.09 12.77 2.83
N ARG A 183 -12.95 11.96 3.87
CA ARG A 183 -11.77 11.83 4.74
C ARG A 183 -11.35 10.37 4.83
N LEU A 184 -10.12 10.14 5.30
CA LEU A 184 -9.64 8.79 5.57
C LEU A 184 -10.56 8.06 6.55
N SER A 185 -11.09 8.76 7.56
CA SER A 185 -12.00 8.20 8.57
C SER A 185 -13.34 7.74 8.00
N ASP A 186 -13.75 8.21 6.82
CA ASP A 186 -14.99 7.76 6.16
C ASP A 186 -14.80 6.37 5.54
N LEU A 187 -13.57 6.02 5.15
CA LEU A 187 -13.21 4.71 4.62
C LEU A 187 -12.74 3.75 5.73
N HIS A 188 -11.95 4.27 6.67
CA HIS A 188 -11.38 3.54 7.79
C HIS A 188 -11.75 4.24 9.11
N PRO A 189 -12.95 3.96 9.66
CA PRO A 189 -13.36 4.50 10.94
C PRO A 189 -12.36 4.15 12.04
N PRO A 190 -12.10 5.05 13.00
CA PRO A 190 -11.13 4.80 14.08
C PRO A 190 -11.48 3.58 14.95
N ASP A 191 -12.74 3.17 14.97
CA ASP A 191 -13.22 1.98 15.69
C ASP A 191 -13.15 0.68 14.85
N ALA A 192 -12.59 0.72 13.64
CA ALA A 192 -12.42 -0.46 12.81
C ALA A 192 -11.42 -1.44 13.47
N VAL A 193 -11.87 -2.68 13.68
CA VAL A 193 -11.14 -3.69 14.43
C VAL A 193 -9.95 -4.24 13.64
N GLY A 194 -8.75 -4.10 14.20
CA GLY A 194 -7.52 -4.78 13.78
C GLY A 194 -6.63 -3.99 12.82
N GLU A 195 -5.31 -4.03 13.05
CA GLU A 195 -4.32 -3.58 12.07
C GLU A 195 -4.00 -4.74 11.11
N PRO A 196 -4.20 -4.56 9.79
CA PRO A 196 -3.74 -5.52 8.81
C PRO A 196 -2.22 -5.70 8.90
N PRO A 197 -1.70 -6.92 8.69
CA PRO A 197 -0.26 -7.17 8.67
C PRO A 197 0.47 -6.39 7.58
N SER A 198 1.71 -5.96 7.84
CA SER A 198 2.50 -5.15 6.89
C SER A 198 2.85 -5.91 5.61
N CYS A 199 3.06 -5.20 4.50
CA CYS A 199 3.50 -5.80 3.23
C CYS A 199 4.80 -6.62 3.34
N ALA A 200 5.67 -6.32 4.31
CA ALA A 200 6.87 -7.11 4.57
C ALA A 200 6.57 -8.50 5.15
N VAL A 201 5.40 -8.66 5.78
CA VAL A 201 4.97 -9.92 6.40
C VAL A 201 4.10 -10.76 5.47
N VAL A 202 3.26 -10.11 4.66
CA VAL A 202 2.31 -10.81 3.77
C VAL A 202 2.80 -10.92 2.32
N GLY A 203 3.82 -10.13 1.96
CA GLY A 203 4.27 -10.02 0.58
C GLY A 203 3.43 -9.03 -0.24
N VAL A 204 3.97 -8.66 -1.40
CA VAL A 204 3.34 -7.75 -2.36
C VAL A 204 3.89 -8.01 -3.76
N LEU A 205 2.98 -8.03 -4.73
CA LEU A 205 3.32 -8.11 -6.15
C LEU A 205 3.86 -6.76 -6.66
N GLY A 206 5.15 -6.68 -7.03
CA GLY A 206 5.77 -5.45 -7.53
C GLY A 206 5.09 -4.84 -8.76
N ALA A 207 4.52 -5.66 -9.64
CA ALA A 207 3.73 -5.18 -10.79
C ALA A 207 2.45 -4.44 -10.36
N LEU A 208 1.83 -4.85 -9.24
CA LEU A 208 0.68 -4.16 -8.68
C LEU A 208 1.09 -2.80 -8.11
N CYS A 209 2.26 -2.69 -7.48
CA CYS A 209 2.80 -1.40 -7.04
C CYS A 209 2.89 -0.39 -8.20
N LEU A 210 3.39 -0.83 -9.36
CA LEU A 210 3.48 -0.03 -10.58
C LEU A 210 2.10 0.45 -11.06
N GLN A 211 1.13 -0.46 -11.13
CA GLN A 211 -0.23 -0.15 -11.56
C GLN A 211 -0.89 0.88 -10.63
N VAL A 212 -0.80 0.66 -9.32
CA VAL A 212 -1.41 1.50 -8.29
C VAL A 212 -0.76 2.88 -8.26
N GLY A 213 0.57 2.96 -8.26
CA GLY A 213 1.25 4.26 -8.28
C GLY A 213 1.06 5.02 -9.60
N GLY A 214 0.90 4.31 -10.72
CA GLY A 214 0.47 4.91 -11.99
C GLY A 214 -0.93 5.53 -11.89
N LEU A 215 -1.88 4.83 -11.25
CA LEU A 215 -3.22 5.38 -11.00
C LEU A 215 -3.18 6.60 -10.07
N MET A 216 -2.38 6.55 -9.00
CA MET A 216 -2.17 7.70 -8.10
C MET A 216 -1.57 8.91 -8.84
N ALA A 217 -0.60 8.69 -9.75
CA ALA A 217 -0.05 9.75 -10.58
C ALA A 217 -1.11 10.34 -11.54
N ILE A 218 -1.97 9.50 -12.11
CA ILE A 218 -3.10 9.95 -12.95
C ILE A 218 -4.06 10.82 -12.14
N GLU A 219 -4.45 10.42 -10.92
CA GLU A 219 -5.31 11.24 -10.05
C GLU A 219 -4.67 12.60 -9.73
N THR A 220 -3.37 12.59 -9.44
CA THR A 220 -2.59 13.80 -9.18
C THR A 220 -2.61 14.75 -10.37
N ILE A 221 -2.34 14.25 -11.58
CA ILE A 221 -2.37 15.03 -12.83
C ILE A 221 -3.78 15.55 -13.11
N LYS A 222 -4.82 14.73 -12.90
CA LYS A 222 -6.22 15.15 -13.08
C LYS A 222 -6.57 16.33 -12.19
N LEU A 223 -6.20 16.28 -10.92
CA LEU A 223 -6.47 17.34 -9.96
C LEU A 223 -5.70 18.62 -10.29
N ILE A 224 -4.39 18.52 -10.58
CA ILE A 224 -3.55 19.68 -10.95
C ILE A 224 -4.11 20.39 -12.19
N ALA A 225 -4.37 19.63 -13.26
CA ALA A 225 -4.75 20.21 -14.55
C ALA A 225 -6.26 20.46 -14.70
N GLY A 226 -7.10 19.95 -13.80
CA GLY A 226 -8.56 20.05 -13.86
C GLY A 226 -9.18 19.12 -14.90
N LEU A 227 -8.70 17.87 -15.00
CA LEU A 227 -9.09 16.91 -16.02
C LEU A 227 -10.06 15.86 -15.49
N GLY A 228 -11.06 15.53 -16.32
CA GLY A 228 -11.97 14.42 -16.09
C GLY A 228 -12.62 14.45 -14.70
N GLU A 229 -12.78 13.25 -14.14
CA GLU A 229 -13.40 13.02 -12.84
C GLU A 229 -12.40 12.29 -11.93
N PRO A 230 -11.83 12.97 -10.92
CA PRO A 230 -10.95 12.32 -9.96
C PRO A 230 -11.72 11.38 -9.04
N LEU A 231 -11.02 10.47 -8.37
CA LEU A 231 -11.57 9.48 -7.42
C LEU A 231 -12.01 10.09 -6.08
N LEU A 232 -12.42 11.35 -6.07
CA LEU A 232 -13.01 11.98 -4.90
C LEU A 232 -14.46 11.49 -4.75
N GLY A 233 -14.78 10.93 -3.58
CA GLY A 233 -16.09 10.33 -3.31
C GLY A 233 -16.28 8.90 -3.85
N ARG A 234 -15.20 8.23 -4.26
CA ARG A 234 -15.23 6.80 -4.63
C ARG A 234 -13.87 6.13 -4.46
N VAL A 235 -13.88 4.83 -4.22
CA VAL A 235 -12.68 4.01 -4.06
C VAL A 235 -12.61 3.05 -5.24
N VAL A 236 -11.47 3.02 -5.94
CA VAL A 236 -11.16 1.93 -6.87
C VAL A 236 -10.58 0.79 -6.05
N VAL A 237 -11.20 -0.39 -6.16
CA VAL A 237 -10.70 -1.66 -5.59
C VAL A 237 -10.19 -2.52 -6.73
N ILE A 238 -8.96 -3.00 -6.62
CA ILE A 238 -8.27 -3.82 -7.62
C ILE A 238 -8.02 -5.20 -7.04
N ASP A 239 -8.34 -6.24 -7.81
CA ASP A 239 -7.92 -7.62 -7.61
C ASP A 239 -7.03 -8.03 -8.79
N ALA A 240 -5.75 -8.23 -8.52
CA ALA A 240 -4.76 -8.55 -9.53
C ALA A 240 -4.81 -10.01 -10.01
N LEU A 241 -5.36 -10.94 -9.22
CA LEU A 241 -5.50 -12.34 -9.62
C LEU A 241 -6.59 -12.49 -10.68
N THR A 242 -7.70 -11.78 -10.51
CA THR A 242 -8.80 -11.79 -11.48
C THR A 242 -8.68 -10.70 -12.54
N GLY A 243 -7.76 -9.74 -12.36
CA GLY A 243 -7.61 -8.57 -13.21
C GLY A 243 -8.81 -7.61 -13.14
N THR A 244 -9.61 -7.68 -12.06
CA THR A 244 -10.84 -6.88 -11.94
C THR A 244 -10.59 -5.57 -11.22
N GLN A 245 -11.32 -4.53 -11.64
CA GLN A 245 -11.36 -3.23 -10.99
C GLN A 245 -12.82 -2.83 -10.76
N ARG A 246 -13.13 -2.41 -9.54
CA ARG A 246 -14.49 -2.00 -9.13
C ARG A 246 -14.43 -0.63 -8.49
N GLU A 247 -15.37 0.24 -8.85
CA GLU A 247 -15.57 1.51 -8.18
C GLU A 247 -16.65 1.36 -7.11
N VAL A 248 -16.30 1.69 -5.87
CA VAL A 248 -17.21 1.69 -4.71
C VAL A 248 -17.48 3.13 -4.32
N PRO A 249 -18.74 3.60 -4.25
CA PRO A 249 -19.05 4.93 -3.76
C PRO A 249 -18.53 5.14 -2.33
N LEU A 250 -17.92 6.30 -2.08
CA LEU A 250 -17.47 6.72 -0.76
C LEU A 250 -18.25 7.99 -0.37
N ALA A 251 -18.96 7.91 0.73
CA ALA A 251 -19.70 9.03 1.30
C ALA A 251 -19.15 9.37 2.68
N ALA A 252 -19.29 10.62 3.09
CA ALA A 252 -18.98 11.04 4.45
C ALA A 252 -19.78 10.19 5.46
N ALA A 253 -19.18 9.84 6.59
CA ALA A 253 -19.83 9.03 7.63
C ALA A 253 -21.15 9.65 8.15
N ASP A 254 -21.24 10.99 8.13
CA ASP A 254 -22.45 11.75 8.54
C ASP A 254 -23.52 11.85 7.43
N ALA A 255 -23.26 11.32 6.23
CA ALA A 255 -24.23 11.29 5.15
C ALA A 255 -25.32 10.25 5.43
N ALA A 256 -26.57 10.55 5.02
CA ALA A 256 -27.67 9.60 5.13
C ALA A 256 -27.27 8.27 4.45
N PRO A 257 -27.46 7.11 5.11
CA PRO A 257 -26.97 5.85 4.60
C PRO A 257 -27.57 5.59 3.22
N VAL A 258 -26.70 5.44 2.23
CA VAL A 258 -27.09 4.87 0.95
C VAL A 258 -27.48 3.44 1.25
N THR A 259 -28.74 3.08 1.02
CA THR A 259 -29.23 1.71 1.15
C THR A 259 -28.59 0.83 0.09
N ALA A 260 -27.32 0.47 0.28
CA ALA A 260 -26.72 -0.64 -0.43
C ALA A 260 -27.27 -1.91 0.21
N ALA A 261 -27.91 -2.76 -0.60
CA ALA A 261 -28.22 -4.11 -0.17
C ALA A 261 -26.91 -4.76 0.29
N PRO A 262 -26.85 -5.35 1.51
CA PRO A 262 -25.64 -6.00 1.96
C PRO A 262 -25.35 -7.13 0.97
N MET A 263 -24.26 -7.00 0.21
CA MET A 263 -23.63 -8.19 -0.37
C MET A 263 -23.16 -8.99 0.83
N ALA A 264 -23.82 -10.11 1.08
CA ALA A 264 -23.37 -11.10 2.03
C ALA A 264 -21.99 -11.59 1.58
N ALA A 265 -20.94 -10.96 2.07
CA ALA A 265 -19.67 -11.63 2.19
C ALA A 265 -19.93 -12.80 3.14
N ALA A 266 -19.74 -14.02 2.63
CA ALA A 266 -19.65 -15.17 3.53
C ALA A 266 -18.57 -14.81 4.56
N ALA A 267 -18.93 -14.85 5.85
CA ALA A 267 -17.93 -14.68 6.89
C ALA A 267 -16.80 -15.68 6.62
N PRO A 268 -15.53 -15.25 6.64
CA PRO A 268 -14.42 -16.19 6.51
C PRO A 268 -14.59 -17.28 7.58
N PRO A 269 -14.26 -18.54 7.27
CA PRO A 269 -14.38 -19.62 8.23
C PRO A 269 -13.55 -19.29 9.48
N GLU A 270 -14.16 -19.46 10.64
CA GLU A 270 -13.55 -19.10 11.92
C GLU A 270 -12.44 -20.11 12.24
N ILE A 271 -11.18 -19.67 12.21
CA ILE A 271 -10.02 -20.49 12.55
C ILE A 271 -9.79 -20.41 14.06
N ALA A 272 -9.82 -21.56 14.73
CA ALA A 272 -9.58 -21.65 16.15
C ALA A 272 -8.12 -21.28 16.50
N GLU A 273 -7.95 -20.45 17.53
CA GLU A 273 -6.64 -20.11 18.09
C GLU A 273 -6.40 -20.88 19.37
N LEU A 274 -5.27 -21.59 19.45
CA LEU A 274 -4.87 -22.39 20.62
C LEU A 274 -3.74 -21.68 21.36
N THR A 275 -3.77 -21.73 22.68
CA THR A 275 -2.62 -21.37 23.52
C THR A 275 -1.51 -22.43 23.40
N ALA A 276 -0.31 -22.10 23.88
CA ALA A 276 0.81 -23.04 23.93
C ALA A 276 0.46 -24.37 24.62
N GLY A 277 -0.26 -24.30 25.76
CA GLY A 277 -0.68 -25.48 26.50
C GLY A 277 -1.71 -26.33 25.75
N GLU A 278 -2.67 -25.70 25.07
CA GLU A 278 -3.68 -26.39 24.27
C GLU A 278 -3.08 -27.03 23.01
N MET A 279 -2.12 -26.37 22.37
CA MET A 279 -1.38 -26.94 21.24
C MET A 279 -0.60 -28.20 21.66
N LEU A 280 0.07 -28.18 22.81
CA LEU A 280 0.77 -29.36 23.34
C LEU A 280 -0.20 -30.50 23.65
N ALA A 281 -1.34 -30.20 24.28
CA ALA A 281 -2.37 -31.19 24.54
C ALA A 281 -2.94 -31.77 23.24
N ALA A 282 -3.13 -30.94 22.21
CA ALA A 282 -3.54 -31.40 20.88
C ALA A 282 -2.48 -32.29 20.24
N GLN A 283 -1.20 -31.96 20.34
CA GLN A 283 -0.10 -32.78 19.86
C GLN A 283 -0.06 -34.15 20.55
N GLU A 284 -0.21 -34.19 21.87
CA GLU A 284 -0.30 -35.45 22.64
C GLU A 284 -1.53 -36.29 22.25
N ALA A 285 -2.61 -35.63 21.84
CA ALA A 285 -3.82 -36.27 21.31
C ALA A 285 -3.69 -36.70 19.83
N GLY A 286 -2.54 -36.47 19.18
CA GLY A 286 -2.25 -36.88 17.80
C GLY A 286 -2.36 -35.78 16.75
N ALA A 287 -2.49 -34.51 17.12
CA ALA A 287 -2.51 -33.41 16.17
C ALA A 287 -1.13 -33.23 15.49
N THR A 288 -1.13 -32.99 14.18
CA THR A 288 0.09 -32.66 13.45
C THR A 288 0.44 -31.18 13.65
N LEU A 289 1.65 -30.90 14.10
CA LEU A 289 2.16 -29.54 14.20
C LEU A 289 2.85 -29.15 12.88
N LEU A 290 2.34 -28.13 12.21
CA LEU A 290 2.91 -27.58 10.97
C LEU A 290 3.60 -26.25 11.25
N ASP A 291 4.91 -26.16 11.08
CA ASP A 291 5.67 -24.90 11.18
C ASP A 291 5.89 -24.30 9.79
N VAL A 292 5.20 -23.20 9.49
CA VAL A 292 5.25 -22.51 8.18
C VAL A 292 6.25 -21.36 8.11
N ARG A 293 7.18 -21.30 9.07
CA ARG A 293 8.26 -20.31 9.05
C ARG A 293 9.30 -20.62 7.99
N GLU A 294 10.04 -19.58 7.61
CA GLU A 294 11.08 -19.67 6.61
C GLU A 294 12.33 -20.39 7.16
N PRO A 295 13.19 -20.98 6.29
CA PRO A 295 14.35 -21.75 6.74
C PRO A 295 15.30 -20.99 7.67
N TRP A 296 15.45 -19.68 7.48
CA TRP A 296 16.31 -18.86 8.35
C TRP A 296 15.71 -18.62 9.74
N GLU A 297 14.38 -18.71 9.89
CA GLU A 297 13.70 -18.58 11.18
C GLU A 297 13.79 -19.90 11.97
N THR A 298 13.59 -21.03 11.31
CA THR A 298 13.63 -22.37 11.92
C THR A 298 15.06 -22.82 12.25
N ALA A 299 16.07 -22.24 11.61
CA ALA A 299 17.48 -22.44 11.95
C ALA A 299 17.82 -22.12 13.43
N SER A 300 17.03 -21.25 14.08
CA SER A 300 17.19 -20.90 15.50
C SER A 300 16.51 -21.88 16.47
N GLY A 301 15.72 -22.82 15.95
CA GLY A 301 14.96 -23.80 16.71
C GLY A 301 13.53 -23.94 16.22
N VAL A 302 12.95 -25.11 16.48
CA VAL A 302 11.57 -25.48 16.14
C VAL A 302 10.89 -26.13 17.34
N VAL A 303 9.55 -26.18 17.32
CA VAL A 303 8.80 -26.94 18.33
C VAL A 303 9.09 -28.43 18.11
N ALA A 304 9.34 -29.17 19.20
CA ALA A 304 9.65 -30.58 19.08
C ALA A 304 8.50 -31.34 18.40
N GLY A 305 8.81 -32.11 17.37
CA GLY A 305 7.82 -32.88 16.60
C GLY A 305 7.03 -32.08 15.57
N SER A 306 7.36 -30.80 15.32
CA SER A 306 6.76 -30.04 14.23
C SER A 306 7.35 -30.42 12.87
N VAL A 307 6.48 -30.54 11.87
CA VAL A 307 6.82 -30.66 10.46
C VAL A 307 7.09 -29.27 9.91
N VAL A 308 8.27 -29.04 9.32
CA VAL A 308 8.66 -27.72 8.80
C VAL A 308 8.43 -27.69 7.29
N ILE A 309 7.47 -26.87 6.85
CA ILE A 309 7.19 -26.63 5.43
C ILE A 309 6.97 -25.12 5.29
N PRO A 310 7.92 -24.34 4.73
CA PRO A 310 7.75 -22.90 4.55
C PRO A 310 6.43 -22.57 3.86
N LEU A 311 5.80 -21.45 4.24
CA LEU A 311 4.46 -21.11 3.74
C LEU A 311 4.41 -21.11 2.20
N GLY A 312 5.43 -20.59 1.52
CA GLY A 312 5.50 -20.59 0.06
C GLY A 312 5.41 -22.01 -0.52
N ASP A 313 6.24 -22.92 -0.03
CA ASP A 313 6.25 -24.32 -0.48
C ASP A 313 4.93 -25.02 -0.17
N PHE A 314 4.34 -24.75 1.00
CA PHE A 314 3.04 -25.30 1.39
C PHE A 314 1.89 -24.78 0.51
N LEU A 315 1.92 -23.50 0.10
CA LEU A 315 0.90 -22.93 -0.78
C LEU A 315 1.04 -23.45 -2.22
N ASP A 316 2.27 -23.71 -2.67
CA ASP A 316 2.54 -24.28 -4.00
C ASP A 316 2.12 -25.76 -4.08
N ASP A 317 2.41 -26.55 -3.05
CA ASP A 317 1.96 -27.94 -2.93
C ASP A 317 1.50 -28.26 -1.50
N PRO A 318 0.20 -28.07 -1.20
CA PRO A 318 -0.35 -28.43 0.11
C PRO A 318 -0.23 -29.93 0.43
N GLY A 319 -0.05 -30.79 -0.59
CA GLY A 319 0.08 -32.23 -0.43
C GLY A 319 1.38 -32.66 0.27
N LEU A 320 2.38 -31.78 0.35
CA LEU A 320 3.61 -32.02 1.12
C LEU A 320 3.35 -32.41 2.57
N LEU A 321 2.24 -31.95 3.13
CA LEU A 321 1.87 -32.25 4.50
C LEU A 321 1.23 -33.64 4.68
N ASP A 322 0.71 -34.23 3.60
CA ASP A 322 0.03 -35.52 3.63
C ASP A 322 1.02 -36.66 3.93
N GLU A 323 2.30 -36.49 3.59
CA GLU A 323 3.38 -37.44 3.92
C GLU A 323 3.72 -37.50 5.43
N HIS A 324 3.22 -36.53 6.20
CA HIS A 324 3.61 -36.32 7.59
C HIS A 324 2.43 -36.37 8.57
N ARG A 325 1.26 -36.85 8.13
CA ARG A 325 0.05 -36.95 8.96
C ARG A 325 -0.69 -38.25 8.73
N ASP A 326 -1.57 -38.56 9.68
CA ASP A 326 -2.65 -39.51 9.47
C ASP A 326 -3.82 -38.82 8.73
N ASP A 327 -4.51 -39.56 7.86
CA ASP A 327 -5.51 -39.04 6.90
C ASP A 327 -6.66 -38.22 7.54
N ASP A 328 -6.90 -38.35 8.85
CA ASP A 328 -8.00 -37.70 9.59
C ASP A 328 -7.54 -36.82 10.79
N GLY A 329 -6.24 -36.61 10.97
CA GLY A 329 -5.70 -35.89 12.15
C GLY A 329 -5.83 -34.36 12.08
N PRO A 330 -6.18 -33.67 13.18
CA PRO A 330 -6.23 -32.21 13.20
C PRO A 330 -4.83 -31.59 13.08
N VAL A 331 -4.77 -30.35 12.64
CA VAL A 331 -3.52 -29.62 12.38
C VAL A 331 -3.45 -28.39 13.24
N VAL A 332 -2.30 -28.16 13.87
CA VAL A 332 -2.01 -26.87 14.48
C VAL A 332 -0.88 -26.20 13.72
N VAL A 333 -1.17 -25.05 13.13
CA VAL A 333 -0.21 -24.29 12.35
C VAL A 333 0.53 -23.27 13.22
N ILE A 334 1.84 -23.26 13.09
CA ILE A 334 2.79 -22.44 13.81
C ILE A 334 3.45 -21.49 12.82
N CYS A 335 3.50 -20.21 13.15
CA CYS A 335 4.39 -19.27 12.48
C CYS A 335 5.01 -18.32 13.52
N ALA A 336 5.76 -17.30 13.09
CA ALA A 336 6.40 -16.37 14.02
C ALA A 336 5.39 -15.56 14.87
N HIS A 337 4.31 -15.05 14.25
CA HIS A 337 3.38 -14.07 14.86
C HIS A 337 1.89 -14.34 14.51
N GLY A 338 1.50 -15.57 14.19
CA GLY A 338 0.12 -15.96 13.85
C GLY A 338 -0.36 -15.65 12.42
N ILE A 339 0.20 -14.65 11.73
CA ILE A 339 -0.29 -14.19 10.41
C ILE A 339 -0.22 -15.28 9.33
N ARG A 340 0.98 -15.82 9.07
CA ARG A 340 1.20 -16.88 8.07
C ARG A 340 0.49 -18.18 8.42
N ALA A 341 0.33 -18.44 9.72
CA ALA A 341 -0.37 -19.63 10.20
C ALA A 341 -1.86 -19.61 9.81
N ARG A 342 -2.49 -18.43 9.83
CA ARG A 342 -3.88 -18.25 9.39
C ARG A 342 -4.05 -18.62 7.91
N THR A 343 -3.20 -18.08 7.03
CA THR A 343 -3.25 -18.40 5.59
C THR A 343 -3.12 -19.90 5.32
N ALA A 344 -2.20 -20.59 5.99
CA ALA A 344 -2.07 -22.04 5.82
C ALA A 344 -3.29 -22.80 6.37
N ALA A 345 -3.84 -22.39 7.51
CA ALA A 345 -5.03 -22.99 8.10
C ALA A 345 -6.28 -22.82 7.22
N GLU A 346 -6.44 -21.68 6.54
CA GLU A 346 -7.52 -21.47 5.56
C GLU A 346 -7.42 -22.50 4.42
N VAL A 347 -6.23 -22.68 3.84
CA VAL A 347 -6.00 -23.68 2.78
C VAL A 347 -6.32 -25.09 3.27
N LEU A 348 -5.90 -25.45 4.48
CA LEU A 348 -6.23 -26.74 5.09
C LEU A 348 -7.75 -26.93 5.24
N GLN A 349 -8.47 -25.93 5.76
CA GLN A 349 -9.92 -25.99 5.88
C GLN A 349 -10.63 -26.13 4.53
N THR A 350 -10.14 -25.50 3.46
CA THR A 350 -10.71 -25.69 2.11
C THR A 350 -10.52 -27.12 1.57
N ARG A 351 -9.53 -27.84 2.10
CA ARG A 351 -9.27 -29.26 1.81
C ARG A 351 -10.04 -30.20 2.75
N GLY A 352 -10.89 -29.67 3.63
CA GLY A 352 -11.67 -30.44 4.60
C GLY A 352 -10.89 -30.88 5.84
N ILE A 353 -9.72 -30.28 6.08
CA ILE A 353 -8.84 -30.61 7.19
C ILE A 353 -9.14 -29.68 8.36
N ASP A 354 -9.33 -30.24 9.56
CA ASP A 354 -9.49 -29.46 10.78
C ASP A 354 -8.16 -28.77 11.13
N ALA A 355 -8.15 -27.44 11.12
CA ALA A 355 -6.95 -26.63 11.30
C ALA A 355 -7.17 -25.52 12.33
N SER A 356 -6.23 -25.42 13.26
CA SER A 356 -6.12 -24.38 14.28
C SER A 356 -4.76 -23.69 14.19
N ILE A 357 -4.59 -22.53 14.83
CA ILE A 357 -3.32 -21.79 14.84
C ILE A 357 -2.80 -21.56 16.26
N LEU A 358 -1.48 -21.47 16.42
CA LEU A 358 -0.87 -21.06 17.69
C LEU A 358 -1.04 -19.55 17.90
N THR A 359 -1.74 -19.18 18.98
CA THR A 359 -1.96 -17.79 19.41
C THR A 359 -0.63 -17.08 19.60
N GLY A 360 -0.46 -15.94 18.92
CA GLY A 360 0.74 -15.09 18.98
C GLY A 360 2.02 -15.73 18.41
N GLY A 361 1.93 -16.92 17.82
CA GLY A 361 3.04 -17.63 17.20
C GLY A 361 4.18 -18.00 18.14
N LEU A 362 5.33 -18.37 17.56
CA LEU A 362 6.50 -18.81 18.33
C LEU A 362 7.09 -17.69 19.23
N ALA A 363 6.88 -16.42 18.88
CA ALA A 363 7.31 -15.29 19.70
C ALA A 363 6.61 -15.25 21.07
N GLN A 364 5.37 -15.74 21.17
CA GLN A 364 4.66 -15.89 22.44
C GLN A 364 5.05 -17.19 23.16
N TRP A 365 5.27 -18.27 22.41
CA TRP A 365 5.75 -19.55 22.93
C TRP A 365 7.05 -19.44 23.72
N GLN A 366 8.05 -18.72 23.21
CA GLN A 366 9.36 -18.59 23.86
C GLN A 366 9.32 -17.77 25.17
N ARG A 367 8.19 -17.12 25.48
CA ARG A 367 7.99 -16.33 26.69
C ARG A 367 7.15 -17.05 27.75
N ALA A 368 6.56 -18.20 27.41
CA ALA A 368 5.73 -19.03 28.29
C ALA A 368 6.56 -20.08 29.03
#